data_AF-A0A2V9XU20-F1
#
_entry.id   AF-A0A2V9XU20-F1
#
_cell.length_a   1.000
_cell.length_b   1.000
_cell.length_c   1.000
_cell.angle_alpha   90.00
_cell.angle_beta   90.00
_cell.angle_gamma   90.00
#
_symmetry.space_group_name_H-M   'P 1'
#
loop_
_entity.id
_entity.type
_entity.pdbx_description
1 polymer ?
#
loop_
_entity_poly.entity_id
_entity_poly.type
_entity_poly.pdbx_seq_one_letter_code
_entity_poly.pdbx_strand_id
1 'polypeptide(L)' 'MRKIIATARVSLDGVMQGPGAAQEDTSDGFDLGGWITQFRDAKGGAATMSLVGTLDRPYDVLLGRKTYGIFADF' A
#
# COMPACT_ATOMS: atom_id res chain seq x y z
N MET A 1 11.79 -24.30 -0.35
CA MET A 1 12.09 -22.86 -0.23
C MET A 1 10.80 -22.10 0.01
N ARG A 2 10.78 -21.13 0.95
CA ARG A 2 9.64 -20.22 1.14
C ARG A 2 9.58 -19.23 -0.03
N LYS A 3 8.36 -18.83 -0.42
CA LYS A 3 8.17 -17.76 -1.42
C LYS A 3 8.14 -16.42 -0.69
N ILE A 4 8.86 -15.44 -1.22
CA ILE A 4 8.74 -14.04 -0.82
C ILE A 4 7.71 -13.42 -1.76
N ILE A 5 6.65 -12.85 -1.21
CA ILE A 5 5.58 -12.21 -1.97
C ILE A 5 5.64 -10.72 -1.65
N ALA A 6 5.77 -9.89 -2.69
CA ALA A 6 5.71 -8.45 -2.58
C ALA A 6 4.40 -7.93 -3.18
N THR A 7 3.73 -7.07 -2.43
CA THR A 7 2.45 -6.48 -2.81
C THR A 7 2.55 -4.97 -2.65
N ALA A 8 2.29 -4.21 -3.71
CA ALA A 8 2.40 -2.76 -3.69
C ALA A 8 1.32 -2.10 -4.55
N ARG A 9 0.98 -0.86 -4.20
CA ARG A 9 0.26 0.06 -5.08
C ARG A 9 1.30 0.97 -5.72
N VAL A 10 1.27 1.03 -7.04
CA VAL A 10 2.22 1.83 -7.82
C VAL A 10 1.46 2.59 -8.89
N SER A 11 1.80 3.86 -9.08
CA SER A 11 1.30 4.66 -10.19
C SER A 11 1.92 4.19 -11.52
N LEU A 12 1.41 4.68 -12.65
CA LEU A 12 1.92 4.32 -13.97
C LEU A 12 3.39 4.76 -14.18
N ASP A 13 3.78 5.86 -13.55
CA ASP A 13 5.13 6.44 -13.55
C ASP A 13 6.02 5.93 -12.39
N GLY A 14 5.56 4.94 -11.61
CA GLY A 14 6.42 4.22 -10.66
C GLY A 14 6.40 4.72 -9.21
N VAL A 15 5.46 5.59 -8.83
CA VAL A 15 5.35 6.15 -7.48
C VAL A 15 4.55 5.22 -6.56
N MET A 16 5.12 4.93 -5.38
CA MET A 16 4.44 4.19 -4.30
C MET A 16 4.15 5.05 -3.06
N GLN A 17 4.63 6.31 -3.05
CA GLN A 17 4.51 7.22 -1.91
C GLN A 17 3.09 7.75 -1.75
N GLY A 18 2.62 7.83 -0.51
CA GLY A 18 1.32 8.41 -0.12
C GLY A 18 0.08 7.90 -0.88
N PRO A 19 -0.14 6.60 -1.08
CA PRO A 19 -1.27 6.09 -1.86
C PRO A 19 -2.65 6.32 -1.22
N GLY A 20 -2.76 6.22 0.10
CA GLY A 20 -4.03 6.16 0.83
C GLY A 20 -4.53 7.51 1.32
N ALA A 21 -3.84 8.14 2.29
CA ALA A 21 -4.25 9.43 2.86
C ALA A 21 -3.45 10.60 2.29
N ALA A 22 -4.06 11.78 2.24
CA ALA A 22 -3.41 12.99 1.72
C ALA A 22 -2.11 13.35 2.48
N GLN A 23 -2.03 13.03 3.77
CA GLN A 23 -0.86 13.25 4.63
C GLN A 23 -0.11 11.97 5.00
N GLU A 24 -0.35 10.85 4.30
CA GLU A 24 0.26 9.55 4.62
C GLU A 24 1.79 9.59 4.55
N ASP A 25 2.35 10.25 3.54
CA ASP A 25 3.79 10.43 3.40
C ASP A 25 4.15 11.67 2.57
N THR A 26 4.39 12.80 3.24
CA THR A 26 4.78 14.08 2.63
C THR A 26 6.30 14.28 2.57
N SER A 27 7.09 13.21 2.70
CA SER A 27 8.56 13.30 2.68
C SER A 27 9.05 13.91 1.36
N ASP A 28 10.18 14.60 1.43
CA ASP A 28 10.86 15.22 0.28
C ASP A 28 9.98 16.19 -0.52
N GLY A 29 8.92 16.72 0.10
CA GLY A 29 8.01 17.68 -0.53
C GLY A 29 6.93 17.04 -1.41
N PHE A 30 6.68 15.74 -1.30
CA PHE A 30 5.61 15.07 -2.04
C PHE A 30 4.22 15.59 -1.64
N ASP A 31 3.46 16.10 -2.60
CA ASP A 31 2.18 16.79 -2.41
C ASP A 31 0.98 16.06 -3.06
N LEU A 32 1.21 14.90 -3.68
CA LEU A 32 0.20 14.07 -4.35
C LEU A 32 -0.32 12.93 -3.46
N GLY A 33 -0.34 13.12 -2.14
CA GLY A 33 -0.86 12.13 -1.20
C GLY A 33 -2.34 11.78 -1.44
N GLY A 34 -2.73 10.55 -1.12
CA GLY A 34 -4.09 10.04 -1.27
C GLY A 34 -4.51 9.80 -2.72
N TRP A 35 -3.56 9.67 -3.64
CA TRP A 35 -3.83 9.58 -5.08
C TRP A 35 -4.74 8.40 -5.46
N ILE A 36 -4.80 7.31 -4.69
CA ILE A 36 -5.74 6.20 -4.97
C ILE A 36 -7.19 6.64 -4.89
N THR A 37 -7.53 7.60 -4.02
CA THR A 37 -8.91 7.97 -3.71
C THR A 37 -9.71 8.37 -4.96
N GLN A 38 -9.05 9.00 -5.93
CA GLN A 38 -9.63 9.43 -7.20
C GLN A 38 -9.88 8.28 -8.19
N PHE A 39 -9.21 7.14 -7.99
CA PHE A 39 -9.27 5.96 -8.88
C PHE A 39 -9.97 4.76 -8.25
N ARG A 40 -10.73 4.96 -7.17
CA ARG A 40 -11.45 3.87 -6.50
C ARG A 40 -12.64 3.43 -7.36
N ASP A 41 -12.58 2.18 -7.81
CA ASP A 41 -13.70 1.49 -8.44
C ASP A 41 -13.93 0.11 -7.82
N ALA A 42 -15.06 -0.53 -8.16
CA ALA A 42 -15.41 -1.85 -7.63
C ALA A 42 -14.38 -2.92 -8.02
N LYS A 43 -13.81 -2.83 -9.22
CA LYS A 43 -12.84 -3.78 -9.75
C LYS A 43 -11.50 -3.70 -9.00
N GLY A 44 -11.00 -2.50 -8.76
CA GLY A 44 -9.81 -2.21 -7.98
C GLY A 44 -10.01 -2.55 -6.51
N GLY A 45 -11.22 -2.34 -5.96
CA GLY A 45 -11.60 -2.83 -4.64
C GLY A 45 -11.47 -4.36 -4.53
N ALA A 46 -12.07 -5.10 -5.46
CA ALA A 46 -11.98 -6.56 -5.49
C ALA A 46 -10.54 -7.07 -5.67
N ALA A 47 -9.73 -6.41 -6.51
CA ALA A 47 -8.31 -6.73 -6.66
C ALA A 47 -7.52 -6.49 -5.35
N THR A 48 -7.83 -5.44 -4.62
CA THR A 48 -7.23 -5.14 -3.30
C THR A 48 -7.60 -6.22 -2.29
N MET A 49 -8.86 -6.65 -2.26
CA MET A 49 -9.31 -7.72 -1.36
C MET A 49 -8.67 -9.07 -1.70
N SER A 50 -8.47 -9.37 -2.99
CA SER A 50 -7.72 -10.55 -3.42
C SER A 50 -6.27 -10.51 -2.92
N LEU A 51 -5.63 -9.34 -3.01
CA LEU A 51 -4.28 -9.09 -2.48
C LEU A 51 -4.22 -9.32 -0.96
N VAL A 52 -5.15 -8.74 -0.21
CA VAL A 52 -5.24 -8.94 1.25
C VAL A 52 -5.59 -10.39 1.58
N GLY A 53 -6.41 -11.05 0.78
CA GLY A 53 -6.72 -12.48 0.92
C GLY A 53 -5.49 -13.38 0.75
N THR A 54 -4.43 -12.92 0.08
CA THR A 54 -3.15 -13.66 0.09
C THR A 54 -2.49 -13.73 1.47
N LEU A 55 -2.90 -12.84 2.39
CA LEU A 55 -2.49 -12.76 3.80
C LEU A 55 -3.39 -13.57 4.75
N ASP A 56 -4.38 -14.32 4.24
CA ASP A 56 -5.34 -15.09 5.06
C ASP A 56 -4.73 -16.37 5.67
N ARG A 57 -3.53 -16.76 5.23
CA ARG A 57 -2.75 -17.86 5.82
C ARG A 57 -1.64 -17.29 6.68
N PRO A 58 -1.22 -17.95 7.78
CA PRO A 58 -0.11 -17.48 8.60
C PRO A 58 1.11 -17.07 7.77
N TYR A 59 1.56 -15.83 7.97
CA TYR A 59 2.65 -15.22 7.22
C TYR A 59 3.55 -14.41 8.14
N ASP A 60 4.80 -14.27 7.72
CA ASP A 60 5.75 -13.34 8.31
C ASP A 60 5.73 -12.06 7.46
N VAL A 61 5.62 -10.89 8.09
CA VAL A 61 5.58 -9.60 7.39
C VAL A 61 6.91 -8.87 7.52
N LEU A 62 7.42 -8.35 6.40
CA LEU A 62 8.61 -7.50 6.37
C LEU A 62 8.20 -6.11 5.89
N LEU A 63 8.39 -5.11 6.74
CA LEU A 63 8.04 -3.71 6.46
C LEU A 63 9.25 -2.80 6.61
N GLY A 64 9.31 -1.77 5.78
CA GLY A 64 10.19 -0.62 6.03
C GLY A 64 9.69 0.18 7.24
N ARG A 65 10.58 0.95 7.87
CA ARG A 65 10.28 1.74 9.08
C ARG A 65 9.02 2.61 8.95
N LYS A 66 8.84 3.26 7.80
CA LYS A 66 7.73 4.18 7.57
C LYS A 66 6.38 3.45 7.51
N THR A 67 6.29 2.41 6.68
CA THR A 67 5.08 1.57 6.60
C THR A 67 4.77 0.91 7.94
N TYR A 68 5.79 0.50 8.69
CA TYR A 68 5.61 0.00 10.06
C TYR A 68 4.98 1.06 10.97
N GLY A 69 5.49 2.30 10.96
CA GLY A 69 4.90 3.40 11.73
C GLY A 69 3.42 3.60 11.40
N ILE A 70 3.09 3.70 10.11
CA ILE A 70 1.69 3.85 9.65
C ILE A 70 0.83 2.70 10.17
N PHE A 71 1.29 1.45 10.08
CA PHE A 71 0.49 0.28 10.48
C PHE A 71 0.36 0.14 12.00
N ALA A 72 1.38 0.53 12.75
CA ALA A 72 1.38 0.45 14.21
C ALA A 72 0.58 1.59 14.87
N ASP A 73 0.32 2.68 14.13
CA ASP A 73 -0.51 3.79 14.58
C ASP A 73 -2.03 3.52 14.44
N PHE A 74 -2.42 2.42 13.78
CA PHE A 74 -3.81 1.92 13.70
C PHE A 74 -4.12 0.89 14.78
#